data_AF-A0A356G516-F1
#
_entry.id   AF-A0A356G516-F1
#
_cell.length_a   1.000
_cell.length_b   1.000
_cell.length_c   1.000
_cell.angle_alpha   90.00
_cell.angle_beta   90.00
_cell.angle_gamma   90.00
#
_symmetry.space_group_name_H-M   'P 1'
#
loop_
_entity.id
_entity.type
_entity.pdbx_description
1 polymer ?
#
loop_
_entity_poly.entity_id
_entity_poly.type
_entity_poly.pdbx_seq_one_letter_code
_entity_poly.pdbx_strand_id
1 'polypeptide(L)' 'MDELAVIYEDEVLLACDKPAGVIVHADGTGAPTLTDAVAAHLAATGRAGVRPQAVQRLDRET' A
#
# COMPACT_ATOMS: atom_id res chain seq x y z
N MET A 1 -9.26 -7.17 -4.42
CA MET A 1 -8.64 -6.63 -3.20
C MET A 1 -9.67 -5.68 -2.63
N ASP A 2 -10.06 -5.89 -1.37
CA ASP A 2 -10.99 -4.99 -0.70
C ASP A 2 -10.44 -3.56 -0.65
N GLU A 3 -11.30 -2.61 -0.31
CA GLU A 3 -10.91 -1.20 -0.09
C GLU A 3 -9.76 -1.10 0.93
N LEU A 4 -8.76 -0.25 0.64
CA LEU A 4 -7.58 -0.09 1.50
C LEU A 4 -8.02 0.42 2.88
N ALA A 5 -7.78 -0.37 3.93
CA ALA A 5 -8.10 0.01 5.30
C ALA A 5 -7.10 1.05 5.83
N VAL A 6 -7.32 2.33 5.51
CA VAL A 6 -6.48 3.44 5.98
C VAL A 6 -6.77 3.73 7.46
N ILE A 7 -5.74 3.65 8.29
CA ILE A 7 -5.79 3.98 9.73
C ILE A 7 -5.49 5.47 9.95
N TYR A 8 -4.54 6.01 9.19
CA TYR A 8 -4.13 7.39 9.25
C TYR A 8 -3.54 7.84 7.90
N GLU A 9 -3.79 9.09 7.51
CA GLU A 9 -3.23 9.66 6.31
C GLU A 9 -3.12 11.19 6.41
N ASP A 10 -1.99 11.74 5.98
CA ASP A 10 -1.75 13.16 5.82
C ASP A 10 -0.90 13.46 4.58
N GLU A 11 -0.32 14.66 4.52
CA GLU A 11 0.52 15.09 3.38
C GLU A 11 1.88 14.38 3.30
N VAL A 12 2.34 13.75 4.40
CA VAL A 12 3.69 13.19 4.52
C VAL A 12 3.70 11.67 4.64
N LEU A 13 2.68 11.04 5.23
CA LEU A 13 2.62 9.58 5.38
C LEU A 13 1.19 9.03 5.36
N LEU A 14 1.12 7.71 5.17
CA LEU A 14 -0.10 6.92 5.25
C LEU A 14 0.21 5.65 6.07
N ALA A 15 -0.63 5.34 7.04
CA ALA A 15 -0.66 4.08 7.75
C ALA A 15 -1.96 3.35 7.42
N CYS A 16 -1.86 2.07 7.07
CA CYS A 16 -2.99 1.21 6.75
C CYS A 16 -2.85 -0.13 7.45
N ASP A 17 -3.99 -0.79 7.67
CA ASP A 17 -4.04 -2.16 8.15
C ASP A 17 -3.73 -3.10 6.97
N LYS A 18 -2.65 -3.88 7.08
CA LYS A 18 -2.24 -4.80 6.02
C LYS A 18 -2.92 -6.14 6.24
N PRO A 19 -3.74 -6.64 5.30
CA PRO A 19 -4.27 -8.00 5.42
C PRO A 19 -3.15 -9.05 5.28
N ALA A 20 -3.30 -10.16 5.98
CA ALA A 20 -2.51 -11.36 5.75
C ALA A 20 -2.71 -11.87 4.30
N GLY A 21 -1.69 -12.52 3.75
CA GLY A 21 -1.63 -12.96 2.36
C GLY A 21 -1.10 -11.93 1.36
N VAL A 22 -0.89 -10.67 1.77
CA VAL A 22 -0.42 -9.58 0.89
C VAL A 22 1.05 -9.24 1.15
N ILE A 23 1.84 -9.17 0.07
CA ILE A 23 3.22 -8.68 0.09
C ILE A 23 3.26 -7.15 0.05
N VAL A 24 4.22 -6.55 0.76
CA VAL A 24 4.32 -5.07 0.85
C VAL A 24 4.78 -4.43 -0.47
N HIS A 25 5.80 -5.02 -1.10
CA HIS A 25 6.39 -4.60 -2.37
C HIS A 25 6.58 -5.79 -3.29
N ALA A 26 6.80 -5.51 -4.58
CA ALA A 26 6.99 -6.54 -5.59
C ALA A 26 8.23 -7.39 -5.28
N ASP A 27 8.09 -8.71 -5.41
CA ASP A 27 9.13 -9.72 -5.23
C ASP A 27 9.54 -10.39 -6.55
N GLY A 28 9.09 -9.85 -7.69
CA GLY A 28 9.34 -10.39 -9.03
C GLY A 28 8.32 -11.43 -9.50
N THR A 29 7.37 -11.84 -8.65
CA THR A 29 6.32 -12.82 -9.03
C THR A 29 5.14 -12.21 -9.77
N GLY A 30 5.03 -10.88 -9.78
CA GLY A 30 3.87 -10.15 -10.31
C GLY A 30 2.64 -10.20 -9.40
N ALA A 31 2.77 -10.71 -8.17
CA ALA A 31 1.70 -10.67 -7.19
C ALA A 31 1.32 -9.21 -6.84
N PRO A 32 0.02 -8.90 -6.67
CA PRO A 32 -0.42 -7.59 -6.21
C PRO A 32 0.18 -7.23 -4.86
N THR A 33 0.57 -5.96 -4.70
CA THR A 33 1.27 -5.50 -3.49
C THR A 33 0.45 -4.47 -2.71
N LEU A 34 0.77 -4.29 -1.42
CA LEU A 34 0.21 -3.19 -0.63
C LEU A 34 0.60 -1.82 -1.23
N THR A 35 1.80 -1.71 -1.79
CA THR A 35 2.27 -0.48 -2.43
C THR A 35 1.43 -0.11 -3.65
N ASP A 36 0.99 -1.10 -4.44
CA ASP A 36 0.09 -0.86 -5.58
C ASP A 36 -1.27 -0.36 -5.11
N ALA A 37 -1.80 -0.94 -4.03
CA ALA A 37 -3.07 -0.51 -3.43
C ALA A 37 -2.97 0.93 -2.91
N VAL A 38 -1.89 1.28 -2.22
CA VAL A 38 -1.62 2.66 -1.76
C VAL A 38 -1.47 3.61 -2.95
N ALA A 39 -0.74 3.22 -4.00
CA ALA A 39 -0.58 4.05 -5.19
C ALA A 39 -1.94 4.31 -5.90
N ALA A 40 -2.80 3.30 -5.96
CA ALA A 40 -4.15 3.44 -6.52
C ALA A 40 -5.03 4.38 -5.66
N HIS A 41 -4.98 4.25 -4.34
CA HIS A 41 -5.67 5.15 -3.40
C HIS A 41 -5.23 6.60 -3.56
N LEU A 42 -3.91 6.85 -3.61
CA LEU A 42 -3.35 8.18 -3.83
C LEU A 42 -3.77 8.74 -5.20
N ALA A 43 -3.78 7.93 -6.25
CA ALA A 43 -4.25 8.36 -7.56
C ALA A 43 -5.74 8.75 -7.55
N ALA A 44 -6.59 7.94 -6.93
CA ALA A 44 -8.03 8.20 -6.81
C ALA A 44 -8.35 9.47 -6.00
N THR A 45 -7.43 9.89 -5.13
CA THR A 45 -7.54 11.08 -4.28
C THR A 45 -6.74 12.28 -4.82
N GLY A 46 -6.41 12.28 -6.13
CA GLY A 46 -5.81 13.43 -6.81
C GLY A 46 -4.28 13.51 -6.74
N ARG A 47 -3.61 12.47 -6.25
CA ARG A 47 -2.14 12.40 -6.06
C ARG A 47 -1.47 11.36 -6.96
N ALA A 48 -1.96 11.19 -8.20
CA ALA A 48 -1.50 10.17 -9.16
C ALA A 48 0.01 10.23 -9.52
N GLY A 49 0.68 11.36 -9.27
CA GLY A 49 2.13 11.51 -9.46
C GLY A 49 2.98 10.95 -8.31
N VAL A 50 2.38 10.71 -7.14
CA VAL A 50 3.11 10.23 -5.96
C VAL A 50 3.53 8.77 -6.17
N ARG A 51 4.75 8.46 -5.75
CA ARG A 51 5.31 7.10 -5.74
C ARG A 51 5.54 6.71 -4.28
N PRO A 52 4.56 6.05 -3.63
CA PRO A 52 4.71 5.68 -2.23
C PRO A 52 5.85 4.66 -2.07
N GLN A 53 6.60 4.79 -0.98
CA GLN A 53 7.61 3.84 -0.58
C GLN A 53 7.33 3.46 0.88
N ALA A 54 7.22 2.17 1.17
CA ALA A 54 7.02 1.76 2.55
C ALA A 54 8.33 1.92 3.32
N VAL A 55 8.22 2.52 4.50
CA VAL A 55 9.33 2.75 5.42
C VAL A 55 9.74 1.46 6.15
N GLN A 56 8.83 0.49 6.24
CA GLN A 56 9.02 -0.83 6.81
C GLN A 56 8.22 -1.86 6.02
N ARG A 57 8.51 -3.15 6.23
CA ARG A 57 7.68 -4.25 5.72
C ARG A 57 7.22 -5.18 6.84
N LEU A 58 6.02 -5.72 6.63
CA LEU A 58 5.52 -6.90 7.32
C LEU A 58 5.66 -8.12 6.40
N ASP A 59 5.70 -9.32 7.00
CA ASP A 59 5.70 -10.54 6.22
C ASP A 59 4.33 -10.80 5.59
N ARG A 60 4.30 -11.65 4.57
CA ARG A 60 3.08 -11.88 3.77
C ARG A 60 1.91 -12.29 4.65
N GLU A 61 2.12 -13.19 5.59
CA GLU A 61 1.08 -13.76 6.47
C GLU A 61 0.87 -13.00 7.79
N THR A 62 1.62 -11.91 8.02
CA THR A 62 1.33 -10.99 9.14
C THR A 62 0.13 -10.15 8.80
#